data_AF-A0A7W4W7W2-F1
#
_entry.id   AF-A0A7W4W7W2-F1
#
_cell.length_a   1.000
_cell.length_b   1.000
_cell.length_c   1.000
_cell.angle_alpha   90.00
_cell.angle_beta   90.00
_cell.angle_gamma   90.00
#
_symmetry.space_group_name_H-M   'P 1'
#
loop_
_entity.id
_entity.type
_entity.pdbx_description
1 polymer ?
#
loop_
_entity_poly.entity_id
_entity_poly.type
_entity_poly.pdbx_seq_one_letter_code
_entity_poly.pdbx_strand_id
1 'polypeptide(L)'
;MINYRFEKEKEISLHYAHKLGNIEAVNILVKGEASNSEEAVILAKFFWLMVDSLIEDSKNSIEVCGEVNLEEWSECLFNSFRAYFKSSGFSSEWDSESDMA
;
A
#
# COMPACT_ATOMS: atom_id res chain seq x y z
N MET A 1 8.99 10.59 3.34
CA MET A 1 8.06 10.41 2.20
C MET A 1 8.22 9.04 1.53
N ILE A 2 7.08 8.44 1.16
CA ILE A 2 6.98 7.21 0.39
C ILE A 2 7.49 7.50 -1.01
N ASN A 3 8.55 6.78 -1.40
CA ASN A 3 9.18 6.93 -2.70
C ASN A 3 8.62 5.87 -3.64
N TYR A 4 7.64 6.26 -4.45
CA TYR A 4 7.13 5.43 -5.53
C TYR A 4 8.10 5.44 -6.71
N ARG A 5 8.25 4.30 -7.37
CA ARG A 5 9.01 4.19 -8.62
C ARG A 5 8.20 4.71 -9.81
N PHE A 6 6.88 4.57 -9.76
CA PHE A 6 5.94 5.04 -10.76
C PHE A 6 4.78 5.80 -10.09
N GLU A 7 4.33 6.91 -10.69
CA GLU A 7 3.14 7.66 -10.20
C GLU A 7 1.89 6.76 -10.08
N LYS A 8 1.79 5.75 -10.96
CA LYS A 8 0.71 4.76 -10.97
C LYS A 8 0.60 3.98 -9.66
N GLU A 9 1.71 3.73 -8.96
CA GLU A 9 1.68 3.05 -7.66
C GLU A 9 0.88 3.85 -6.63
N LYS A 10 1.03 5.17 -6.63
CA LYS A 10 0.26 6.06 -5.76
C LYS A 10 -1.22 6.05 -6.13
N GLU A 11 -1.54 6.09 -7.42
CA GLU A 11 -2.92 6.03 -7.91
C GLU A 11 -3.61 4.72 -7.49
N ILE A 12 -2.94 3.59 -7.70
CA ILE A 12 -3.45 2.25 -7.31
C ILE A 12 -3.63 2.19 -5.79
N SER A 13 -2.64 2.62 -5.03
CA SER A 13 -2.71 2.64 -3.56
C SER A 13 -3.90 3.47 -3.07
N LEU A 14 -4.09 4.68 -3.63
CA LEU A 14 -5.22 5.54 -3.28
C LEU A 14 -6.56 4.93 -3.70
N HIS A 15 -6.64 4.31 -4.88
CA HIS A 15 -7.84 3.61 -5.31
C HIS A 15 -8.27 2.55 -4.30
N TYR A 16 -7.34 1.68 -3.86
CA TYR A 16 -7.65 0.64 -2.88
C TYR A 16 -7.94 1.20 -1.49
N ALA A 17 -7.27 2.26 -1.06
CA ALA A 17 -7.58 2.92 0.21
C ALA A 17 -9.03 3.45 0.23
N HIS A 18 -9.50 4.02 -0.88
CA HIS A 18 -10.90 4.40 -1.04
C HIS A 18 -11.84 3.19 -1.13
N LYS A 19 -11.50 2.16 -1.91
CA LYS A 19 -12.30 0.93 -2.07
C LYS A 19 -12.52 0.22 -0.74
N LEU A 20 -11.49 0.17 0.11
CA LEU A 20 -11.52 -0.47 1.43
C LEU A 20 -12.14 0.42 2.52
N GLY A 21 -12.52 1.66 2.20
CA GLY A 21 -13.06 2.60 3.19
C GLY A 21 -12.07 3.05 4.27
N ASN A 22 -10.76 2.89 4.03
CA ASN A 22 -9.72 3.22 5.00
C ASN A 22 -9.30 4.69 4.85
N ILE A 23 -10.05 5.59 5.47
CA ILE A 23 -9.84 7.05 5.42
C ILE A 23 -8.46 7.44 5.98
N GLU A 24 -7.98 6.74 7.01
CA GLU A 24 -6.68 7.01 7.62
C GLU A 24 -5.54 6.69 6.64
N ALA A 25 -5.61 5.54 5.96
CA ALA A 25 -4.67 5.21 4.90
C ALA A 25 -4.71 6.23 3.75
N VAL A 26 -5.90 6.69 3.33
CA VAL A 26 -6.02 7.78 2.33
C VAL A 26 -5.24 9.02 2.79
N ASN A 27 -5.44 9.45 4.04
CA ASN A 27 -4.76 10.64 4.56
C ASN A 27 -3.24 10.47 4.59
N ILE A 28 -2.76 9.29 4.99
CA ILE A 28 -1.32 8.96 5.03
C ILE A 28 -0.73 8.95 3.61
N LEU A 29 -1.42 8.35 2.64
CA LEU A 29 -0.99 8.28 1.23
C LEU A 29 -1.01 9.64 0.54
N VAL A 30 -2.01 10.49 0.84
CA VAL A 30 -2.07 11.87 0.33
C VAL A 30 -0.94 12.71 0.93
N LYS A 31 -0.72 12.60 2.25
CA LYS A 31 0.41 13.24 2.95
C LYS A 31 1.76 12.72 2.44
N GLY A 32 1.78 11.46 2.00
CA GLY A 32 2.95 10.79 1.44
C GLY A 32 3.90 10.24 2.50
N GLU A 33 3.51 10.19 3.78
CA GLU A 33 4.29 9.57 4.85
C GLU A 33 3.45 9.35 6.11
N ALA A 34 3.82 8.35 6.92
CA ALA A 34 3.41 8.23 8.31
C ALA A 34 4.23 9.17 9.20
N SER A 35 3.55 9.86 10.12
CA SER A 35 4.15 10.82 11.06
C SER A 35 4.53 10.20 12.39
N ASN A 36 4.00 9.02 12.71
CA ASN A 36 4.26 8.32 13.96
C ASN A 36 4.05 6.80 13.77
N SER A 37 4.36 6.04 14.82
CA SER A 37 4.23 4.58 14.84
C SER A 37 2.80 4.11 14.59
N GLU A 38 1.79 4.80 15.12
CA GLU A 38 0.38 4.44 14.91
C GLU A 38 -0.05 4.55 13.44
N GLU A 39 0.30 5.65 12.77
CA GLU A 39 0.08 5.80 11.33
C GLU A 39 0.89 4.79 10.50
N ALA A 40 2.10 4.43 10.96
CA ALA A 40 2.90 3.41 10.30
C ALA A 40 2.22 2.03 10.38
N VAL A 41 1.65 1.66 11.53
CA VAL A 41 0.85 0.43 11.69
C VAL A 41 -0.37 0.45 10.77
N ILE A 42 -1.12 1.56 10.73
CA ILE A 42 -2.28 1.71 9.83
C ILE A 42 -1.86 1.50 8.37
N LEU A 43 -0.75 2.11 7.96
CA LEU A 43 -0.24 2.00 6.59
C LEU A 43 0.23 0.58 6.26
N ALA A 44 0.90 -0.10 7.19
CA ALA A 44 1.38 -1.47 7.01
C ALA A 44 0.21 -2.45 6.90
N LYS A 45 -0.77 -2.33 7.78
CA LYS A 45 -2.00 -3.12 7.73
C LYS A 45 -2.79 -2.87 6.46
N PHE A 46 -2.91 -1.60 6.04
CA PHE A 46 -3.54 -1.24 4.78
C PHE A 46 -2.86 -1.92 3.59
N PHE A 47 -1.53 -1.96 3.56
CA PHE A 47 -0.78 -2.57 2.46
C PHE A 47 -1.22 -4.02 2.22
N TRP A 48 -1.33 -4.83 3.27
CA TRP A 48 -1.73 -6.23 3.13
C TRP A 48 -3.18 -6.40 2.68
N LEU A 49 -4.11 -5.61 3.22
CA LEU A 49 -5.51 -5.59 2.77
C LEU A 49 -5.65 -5.15 1.30
N MET A 50 -4.81 -4.22 0.87
CA MET A 50 -4.72 -3.79 -0.51
C MET A 50 -4.22 -4.93 -1.39
N VAL A 51 -3.15 -5.64 -1.01
CA VAL A 51 -2.62 -6.78 -1.77
C VAL A 51 -3.68 -7.86 -1.96
N ASP A 52 -4.43 -8.21 -0.92
CA ASP A 52 -5.54 -9.18 -1.02
C ASP A 52 -6.60 -8.75 -2.05
N SER A 53 -7.05 -7.50 -1.92
CA SER A 53 -8.05 -6.92 -2.84
C SER A 53 -7.55 -6.85 -4.28
N LEU A 54 -6.26 -6.57 -4.43
CA LEU A 54 -5.59 -6.43 -5.71
C LEU A 54 -5.45 -7.78 -6.41
N ILE A 55 -5.09 -8.84 -5.67
CA ILE A 55 -5.03 -10.20 -6.22
C ILE A 55 -6.42 -10.68 -6.64
N GLU A 56 -7.45 -10.37 -5.85
CA GLU A 56 -8.85 -10.69 -6.21
C GLU A 56 -9.28 -9.98 -7.50
N ASP A 57 -9.02 -8.69 -7.62
CA ASP A 57 -9.35 -7.90 -8.82
C ASP A 57 -8.56 -8.41 -10.05
N SER A 58 -7.28 -8.74 -9.88
CA SER A 58 -6.43 -9.33 -10.92
C SER A 58 -7.02 -10.65 -11.46
N LYS A 59 -7.41 -11.56 -10.56
CA LYS A 59 -8.04 -12.85 -10.92
C LYS A 59 -9.34 -12.68 -11.69
N ASN A 60 -10.09 -11.63 -11.37
CA ASN A 60 -11.35 -11.29 -12.03
C ASN A 60 -11.18 -10.42 -13.27
N SER A 61 -9.93 -10.10 -13.68
CA SER A 61 -9.61 -9.21 -14.80
C SER A 61 -10.28 -7.84 -14.67
N ILE A 62 -10.41 -7.33 -13.44
CA ILE A 62 -10.93 -6.01 -13.17
C ILE A 62 -9.86 -4.97 -13.51
N GLU A 63 -10.22 -4.02 -14.35
CA GLU A 63 -9.35 -2.89 -14.66
C GLU A 63 -9.35 -1.89 -13.50
N VAL A 64 -8.16 -1.60 -12.96
CA VAL A 64 -7.95 -0.61 -11.89
C VAL A 64 -6.94 0.41 -12.36
N CYS A 65 -7.30 1.69 -12.36
CA CYS A 65 -6.44 2.80 -12.80
C CYS A 65 -5.85 2.63 -14.23
N GLY A 66 -6.56 1.92 -15.11
CA GLY A 66 -6.13 1.60 -16.48
C GLY A 66 -5.24 0.35 -16.59
N GLU A 67 -5.05 -0.38 -15.50
CA GLU A 67 -4.19 -1.57 -15.41
C GLU A 67 -5.04 -2.82 -15.15
N VAL A 68 -4.73 -3.91 -15.85
CA VAL A 68 -5.42 -5.21 -15.69
C VAL A 68 -4.50 -6.25 -15.05
N ASN A 69 -3.19 -6.15 -15.30
CA ASN A 69 -2.19 -7.04 -14.69
C ASN A 69 -1.74 -6.48 -13.34
N LEU A 70 -2.62 -6.56 -12.34
CA LEU A 70 -2.38 -5.93 -11.06
C LEU A 70 -1.33 -6.67 -10.22
N GLU A 71 -1.10 -7.96 -10.48
CA GLU A 71 -0.12 -8.77 -9.76
C GLU A 71 1.30 -8.19 -9.83
N GLU A 72 1.73 -7.69 -11.00
CA GLU A 72 3.02 -6.99 -11.15
C GLU A 72 3.10 -5.69 -10.32
N TRP A 73 1.96 -5.00 -10.18
CA TRP A 73 1.88 -3.80 -9.35
C TRP A 73 1.99 -4.12 -7.85
N SER A 74 1.53 -5.30 -7.41
CA SER A 74 1.71 -5.74 -6.01
C SER A 74 3.18 -5.84 -5.63
N GLU A 75 4.02 -6.36 -6.51
CA GLU A 75 5.48 -6.47 -6.28
C GLU A 75 6.16 -5.10 -6.28
N CYS A 76 5.75 -4.21 -7.19
CA CYS A 76 6.26 -2.83 -7.21
C CYS A 76 5.93 -2.11 -5.90
N LEU A 77 4.66 -2.19 -5.48
CA LEU A 77 4.18 -1.60 -4.24
C LEU A 77 4.88 -2.20 -3.03
N PHE A 78 5.07 -3.52 -2.99
CA PHE A 78 5.81 -4.18 -1.91
C PHE A 78 7.21 -3.60 -1.75
N ASN A 79 7.94 -3.44 -2.84
CA ASN A 79 9.29 -2.88 -2.81
C ASN A 79 9.30 -1.43 -2.34
N SER A 80 8.38 -0.60 -2.85
CA SER A 80 8.28 0.82 -2.49
C SER A 80 7.90 1.01 -1.01
N PHE A 81 6.90 0.28 -0.51
CA PHE A 81 6.47 0.35 0.88
C PHE A 81 7.55 -0.20 1.81
N ARG A 82 8.10 -1.38 1.53
CA ARG A 82 9.16 -1.96 2.36
C ARG A 82 10.39 -1.06 2.45
N ALA A 83 10.79 -0.43 1.34
CA ALA A 83 11.88 0.55 1.33
C ALA A 83 11.54 1.80 2.17
N TYR A 84 10.30 2.27 2.09
CA TYR A 84 9.81 3.40 2.89
C TYR A 84 9.83 3.09 4.39
N PHE A 85 9.25 1.96 4.84
CA PHE A 85 9.24 1.57 6.25
C PHE A 85 10.67 1.43 6.81
N LYS A 86 11.57 0.82 6.03
CA LYS A 86 12.98 0.69 6.41
C LYS A 86 13.69 2.04 6.54
N SER A 87 13.50 2.94 5.58
CA SER A 87 14.18 4.24 5.58
C SER A 87 13.60 5.24 6.59
N SER A 88 12.34 5.06 7.00
CA SER A 88 11.65 5.93 7.95
C SER A 88 11.75 5.46 9.40
N GLY A 89 12.42 4.33 9.66
CA GLY A 89 12.59 3.79 11.01
C GLY A 89 11.40 3.00 11.54
N PHE A 90 10.45 2.62 10.67
CA PHE A 90 9.23 1.88 11.00
C PHE A 90 9.31 0.40 10.62
N SER A 91 10.52 -0.16 10.53
CA SER A 91 10.71 -1.57 10.15
C SER A 91 9.98 -2.53 11.10
N SER A 92 9.92 -2.22 12.39
CA SER A 92 9.22 -3.04 13.39
C SER A 92 7.72 -3.16 13.12
N GLU A 93 7.08 -2.06 12.74
CA GLU A 93 5.66 -1.99 12.41
C GLU A 93 5.38 -2.77 11.13
N TRP A 94 6.26 -2.64 10.14
CA TRP A 94 6.18 -3.43 8.92
C TRP A 94 6.31 -4.94 9.19
N ASP A 95 7.34 -5.35 9.93
CA ASP A 95 7.60 -6.76 10.23
C ASP A 95 6.46 -7.36 11.07
N SER A 96 5.97 -6.63 12.08
CA SER A 96 4.84 -7.03 12.92
C SER A 96 3.57 -7.30 12.12
N GLU A 97 3.17 -6.38 11.23
CA GLU A 97 1.96 -6.57 10.42
C GLU A 97 2.17 -7.62 9.31
N SER A 98 3.39 -7.79 8.81
CA SER A 98 3.73 -8.84 7.83
C SER A 98 3.66 -10.25 8.42
N ASP A 99 4.05 -10.42 9.68
CA ASP A 99 3.98 -11.71 10.38
C ASP A 99 2.52 -12.12 10.70
N MET A 100 1.58 -11.17 10.70
CA MET A 100 0.16 -11.39 11.00
C MET A 100 -0.73 -11.50 9.74
N ALA A 101 -0.21 -11.13 8.57
CA ALA A 101 -0.91 -11.19 7.28
C ALA A 101 -0.89 -12.61 6.69
#